data_AF-A0A7X7JAP2-F1
#
_entry.id   AF-A0A7X7JAP2-F1
#
_cell.length_a   1.000
_cell.length_b   1.000
_cell.length_c   1.000
_cell.angle_alpha   90.00
_cell.angle_beta   90.00
_cell.angle_gamma   90.00
#
_symmetry.space_group_name_H-M   'P 1'
#
loop_
_entity.id
_entity.type
_entity.pdbx_description
1 polymer ?
#
loop_
_entity_poly.entity_id
_entity_poly.type
_entity_poly.pdbx_seq_one_letter_code
_entity_poly.pdbx_strand_id
1 'polypeptide(L)'
;KNMLERERLESKKVSKTQAVTSNLTDGPLSGKKEDRNVHIGPSDYVAWLDDRKWAYVRLEGRAFGEVPLNLEYKLEVWDSPNSAGIIIDAIRAAKIAKDRGVGGPIHAASTYFMKSPPIQMEDTAGRERLEAFIRGEVER
;
A
#
# COMPACT_ATOMS: atom_id res chain seq x y z
N LYS A 1 2.01 -20.63 0.90
CA LYS A 1 0.96 -21.58 1.37
C LYS A 1 -0.43 -20.95 1.59
N ASN A 2 -0.57 -19.73 2.13
CA ASN A 2 -1.86 -19.06 2.38
C ASN A 2 -2.53 -18.35 1.17
N MET A 3 -2.11 -18.59 -0.08
CA MET A 3 -2.57 -17.83 -1.27
C MET A 3 -3.50 -18.61 -2.21
N LEU A 4 -3.84 -19.86 -1.88
CA LEU A 4 -4.72 -20.73 -2.68
C LEU A 4 -6.21 -20.63 -2.30
N GLU A 5 -6.54 -19.78 -1.33
CA GLU A 5 -7.89 -19.66 -0.78
C GLU A 5 -8.70 -18.63 -1.60
N ARG A 6 -9.64 -19.13 -2.42
CA ARG A 6 -10.38 -18.32 -3.41
C ARG A 6 -11.14 -17.14 -2.82
N GLU A 7 -11.73 -17.28 -1.63
CA GLU A 7 -12.48 -16.19 -0.97
C GLU A 7 -11.59 -15.01 -0.57
N ARG A 8 -10.33 -15.25 -0.20
CA ARG A 8 -9.36 -14.18 0.09
C ARG A 8 -8.85 -13.45 -1.14
N LEU A 9 -8.98 -14.05 -2.34
CA LEU A 9 -8.53 -13.43 -3.58
C LEU A 9 -9.40 -12.22 -3.94
N GLU A 10 -10.71 -12.29 -3.71
CA GLU A 10 -11.64 -11.19 -3.98
C GLU A 10 -11.38 -9.98 -3.07
N SER A 11 -11.26 -10.18 -1.76
CA SER A 11 -10.96 -9.08 -0.82
C SER A 11 -9.58 -8.45 -1.09
N LYS A 12 -8.59 -9.26 -1.52
CA LYS A 12 -7.27 -8.75 -1.92
C LYS A 12 -7.33 -7.97 -3.23
N LYS A 13 -8.18 -8.37 -4.17
CA LYS A 13 -8.37 -7.64 -5.42
C LYS A 13 -8.93 -6.26 -5.15
N VAL A 14 -10.00 -6.16 -4.36
CA VAL A 14 -10.61 -4.87 -3.98
C VAL A 14 -9.63 -3.96 -3.25
N SER A 15 -8.93 -4.48 -2.23
CA SER A 15 -7.98 -3.66 -1.44
C SER A 15 -6.79 -3.17 -2.27
N LYS A 16 -6.26 -3.99 -3.19
CA LYS A 16 -5.17 -3.57 -4.08
C LYS A 16 -5.63 -2.59 -5.15
N THR A 17 -6.81 -2.79 -5.73
CA THR A 17 -7.37 -1.87 -6.74
C THR A 17 -7.59 -0.51 -6.11
N GLN A 18 -8.22 -0.48 -4.93
CA GLN A 18 -8.45 0.76 -4.20
C GLN A 18 -7.14 1.46 -3.79
N ALA A 19 -6.09 0.72 -3.44
CA ALA A 19 -4.78 1.32 -3.15
C ALA A 19 -4.19 2.07 -4.35
N VAL A 20 -4.46 1.64 -5.58
CA VAL A 20 -3.99 2.34 -6.79
C VAL A 20 -4.90 3.51 -7.14
N THR A 21 -6.23 3.29 -7.18
CA THR A 21 -7.18 4.32 -7.64
C THR A 21 -7.39 5.45 -6.65
N SER A 22 -7.14 5.23 -5.35
CA SER A 22 -7.18 6.30 -4.33
C SER A 22 -6.02 7.29 -4.44
N ASN A 23 -4.90 6.91 -5.06
CA ASN A 23 -3.76 7.78 -5.31
C ASN A 23 -3.94 8.64 -6.58
N LEU A 24 -4.92 8.33 -7.42
CA LEU A 24 -5.24 9.15 -8.59
C LEU A 24 -6.17 10.30 -8.14
N THR A 25 -5.67 11.53 -8.15
CA THR A 25 -6.47 12.71 -7.79
C THR A 25 -7.49 13.03 -8.88
N ASP A 26 -7.09 12.87 -10.14
CA ASP A 26 -7.87 13.28 -11.31
C ASP A 26 -7.88 12.21 -12.40
N GLY A 27 -8.80 12.35 -13.34
CA GLY A 27 -8.91 11.48 -14.51
C GLY A 27 -9.88 10.32 -14.35
N PRO A 28 -10.06 9.51 -15.41
CA PRO A 28 -11.17 8.56 -15.54
C PRO A 28 -11.12 7.38 -14.57
N LEU A 29 -10.01 7.19 -13.85
CA LEU A 29 -9.81 6.10 -12.88
C LEU A 29 -9.80 6.58 -11.42
N SER A 30 -9.85 7.89 -11.19
CA SER A 30 -9.86 8.49 -9.83
C SER A 30 -11.04 7.97 -9.02
N GLY A 31 -10.75 7.44 -7.82
CA GLY A 31 -11.75 6.98 -6.85
C GLY A 31 -12.56 5.73 -7.24
N LYS A 32 -12.29 5.10 -8.39
CA LYS A 32 -13.03 3.91 -8.83
C LYS A 32 -12.64 2.68 -8.04
N LYS A 33 -13.63 1.92 -7.56
CA LYS A 33 -13.42 0.63 -6.89
C LYS A 33 -13.26 -0.52 -7.90
N GLU A 34 -13.86 -0.38 -9.07
CA GLU A 34 -13.78 -1.33 -10.19
C GLU A 34 -13.78 -0.56 -11.51
N ASP A 35 -12.90 -0.93 -12.43
CA ASP A 35 -12.87 -0.40 -13.80
C ASP A 35 -12.23 -1.45 -14.72
N ARG A 36 -12.71 -1.57 -15.97
CA ARG A 36 -12.15 -2.51 -16.96
C ARG A 36 -10.69 -2.22 -17.30
N ASN A 37 -10.24 -0.98 -17.11
CA ASN A 37 -8.89 -0.55 -17.41
C ASN A 37 -7.93 -0.81 -16.23
N VAL A 38 -8.42 -1.34 -15.11
CA VAL A 38 -7.59 -1.69 -13.94
C VAL A 38 -7.74 -3.19 -13.67
N HIS A 39 -6.69 -3.93 -13.96
CA HIS A 39 -6.62 -5.35 -13.65
C HIS A 39 -5.47 -5.62 -12.68
N ILE A 40 -5.81 -6.09 -11.49
CA ILE A 40 -4.82 -6.56 -10.51
C ILE A 40 -5.07 -8.04 -10.26
N GLY A 41 -4.17 -8.86 -10.80
CA GLY A 41 -4.24 -10.31 -10.69
C GLY A 41 -4.01 -10.81 -9.26
N PRO A 42 -4.51 -12.02 -8.95
CA PRO A 42 -4.16 -12.72 -7.72
C PRO A 42 -2.64 -12.95 -7.68
N SER A 43 -2.06 -12.92 -6.48
CA SER A 43 -0.65 -13.28 -6.32
C SER A 43 -0.53 -14.79 -6.24
N ASP A 44 0.25 -15.39 -7.14
CA ASP A 44 0.50 -16.83 -7.14
C ASP A 44 1.70 -17.19 -6.25
N TYR A 45 1.80 -18.46 -5.85
CA TYR A 45 2.94 -19.00 -5.12
C TYR A 45 3.77 -19.89 -6.04
N VAL A 46 4.98 -19.42 -6.34
CA VAL A 46 5.93 -20.15 -7.18
C VAL A 46 7.08 -20.63 -6.30
N ALA A 47 7.20 -21.94 -6.10
CA ALA A 47 8.05 -22.52 -5.06
C ALA A 47 9.53 -22.14 -5.17
N TRP A 48 10.07 -22.01 -6.39
CA TRP A 48 11.48 -21.68 -6.62
C TRP A 48 11.81 -20.19 -6.42
N LEU A 49 10.80 -19.35 -6.18
CA LEU A 49 11.04 -17.95 -5.81
C LEU A 49 11.47 -17.80 -4.35
N ASP A 50 11.28 -18.82 -3.51
CA ASP A 50 11.50 -18.73 -2.05
C ASP A 50 10.76 -17.52 -1.45
N ASP A 51 11.49 -16.56 -0.87
CA ASP A 51 10.93 -15.30 -0.31
C ASP A 51 10.93 -14.14 -1.32
N ARG A 52 11.37 -14.38 -2.55
CA ARG A 52 11.33 -13.36 -3.60
C ARG A 52 9.91 -13.19 -4.14
N LYS A 53 9.57 -11.94 -4.39
CA LYS A 53 8.30 -11.52 -4.95
C LYS A 53 8.55 -10.82 -6.26
N TRP A 54 7.88 -11.32 -7.30
CA TRP A 54 7.87 -10.72 -8.61
C TRP A 54 6.56 -9.99 -8.83
N ALA A 55 6.64 -8.73 -9.23
CA ALA A 55 5.51 -7.94 -9.66
C ALA A 55 5.76 -7.42 -11.07
N TYR A 56 4.92 -7.84 -12.01
CA TYR A 56 4.88 -7.26 -13.35
C TYR A 56 3.80 -6.19 -13.36
N VAL A 57 4.18 -4.99 -13.78
CA VAL A 57 3.27 -3.85 -13.86
C VAL A 57 3.34 -3.28 -15.26
N ARG A 58 2.16 -3.11 -15.85
CA ARG A 58 1.95 -2.45 -17.13
C ARG A 58 1.07 -1.23 -16.91
N LEU A 59 1.51 -0.10 -17.45
CA LEU A 59 0.82 1.17 -17.41
C LEU A 59 0.68 1.69 -18.83
N GLU A 60 -0.53 2.05 -19.20
CA GLU A 60 -0.84 2.68 -20.48
C GLU A 60 -1.40 4.08 -20.23
N GLY A 61 -1.02 5.02 -21.09
CA GLY A 61 -1.44 6.40 -20.96
C GLY A 61 -1.29 7.18 -22.26
N ARG A 62 -1.47 8.49 -22.17
CA ARG A 62 -1.27 9.41 -23.30
C ARG A 62 -0.47 10.62 -22.83
N ALA A 63 0.46 11.07 -23.67
CA ALA A 63 1.25 12.28 -23.46
C ALA A 63 0.58 13.49 -24.13
N PHE A 64 1.29 14.62 -24.12
CA PHE A 64 0.91 15.81 -24.88
C PHE A 64 0.66 15.47 -26.36
N GLY A 65 -0.41 16.01 -26.92
CA GLY A 65 -0.81 15.75 -28.30
C GLY A 65 -1.43 14.36 -28.53
N GLU A 66 -2.00 13.74 -27.50
CA GLU A 66 -2.65 12.41 -27.57
C GLU A 66 -1.73 11.26 -27.98
N VAL A 67 -0.40 11.47 -27.88
CA VAL A 67 0.58 10.44 -28.23
C VAL A 67 0.49 9.29 -27.22
N PRO A 68 0.27 8.05 -27.66
CA PRO A 68 0.13 6.91 -26.76
C PRO A 68 1.46 6.59 -26.05
N LEU A 69 1.36 6.26 -24.76
CA LEU A 69 2.45 5.81 -23.91
C LEU A 69 2.17 4.40 -23.40
N ASN A 70 3.20 3.58 -23.37
CA ASN A 70 3.19 2.27 -22.72
C ASN A 70 4.45 2.11 -21.89
N LEU A 71 4.29 1.67 -20.65
CA LEU A 71 5.38 1.40 -19.72
C LEU A 71 5.15 0.04 -19.07
N GLU A 72 6.15 -0.82 -19.19
CA GLU A 72 6.17 -2.13 -18.55
C GLU A 72 7.41 -2.21 -17.67
N TYR A 73 7.25 -2.67 -16.43
CA TYR A 73 8.37 -2.95 -15.55
C TYR A 73 8.14 -4.21 -14.72
N LYS A 74 9.25 -4.87 -14.38
CA LYS A 74 9.31 -5.99 -13.44
C LYS A 74 10.00 -5.51 -12.17
N LEU A 75 9.32 -5.63 -11.04
CA LEU A 75 9.90 -5.45 -9.72
C LEU A 75 10.18 -6.82 -9.09
N GLU A 76 11.43 -7.04 -8.67
CA GLU A 76 11.86 -8.22 -7.94
C GLU A 76 12.43 -7.79 -6.59
N VAL A 77 11.82 -8.28 -5.51
CA VAL A 77 12.20 -7.91 -4.13
C VAL A 77 12.13 -9.13 -3.22
N TRP A 78 12.84 -9.08 -2.10
CA TRP A 78 12.63 -10.01 -0.98
C TRP A 78 11.50 -9.49 -0.10
N ASP A 79 10.40 -10.24 0.07
CA ASP A 79 9.19 -9.75 0.74
C ASP A 79 9.38 -9.64 2.25
N SER A 80 10.13 -10.57 2.86
CA SER A 80 10.37 -10.57 4.31
C SER A 80 11.24 -9.39 4.77
N PRO A 81 12.41 -9.09 4.17
CA PRO A 81 13.20 -7.91 4.53
C PRO A 81 12.46 -6.60 4.26
N ASN A 82 11.70 -6.51 3.16
CA ASN A 82 10.89 -5.32 2.87
C ASN A 82 9.85 -5.04 3.95
N SER A 83 9.22 -6.09 4.49
CA SER A 83 8.19 -5.94 5.52
C SER A 83 8.78 -5.76 6.91
N ALA A 84 9.96 -6.33 7.18
CA ALA A 84 10.59 -6.30 8.50
C ALA A 84 10.85 -4.86 8.98
N GLY A 85 11.36 -3.98 8.10
CA GLY A 85 11.60 -2.58 8.44
C GLY A 85 10.32 -1.85 8.89
N ILE A 86 9.22 -2.04 8.16
CA ILE A 86 7.92 -1.45 8.50
C ILE A 86 7.42 -1.93 9.86
N ILE A 87 7.59 -3.22 10.17
CA ILE A 87 7.14 -3.78 11.46
C ILE A 87 7.98 -3.27 12.62
N ILE A 88 9.30 -3.15 12.45
CA ILE A 88 10.17 -2.56 13.47
C ILE A 88 9.69 -1.14 13.79
N ASP A 89 9.37 -0.35 12.77
CA ASP A 89 8.96 1.04 12.92
C ASP A 89 7.58 1.15 13.58
N ALA A 90 6.64 0.28 13.22
CA ALA A 90 5.34 0.19 13.86
C ALA A 90 5.45 -0.15 15.35
N ILE A 91 6.36 -1.07 15.74
CA ILE A 91 6.61 -1.41 17.16
C ILE A 91 7.20 -0.21 17.90
N ARG A 92 8.12 0.55 17.27
CA ARG A 92 8.70 1.77 17.86
C ARG A 92 7.63 2.83 18.08
N ALA A 93 6.74 3.05 17.10
CA ALA A 93 5.61 3.96 17.25
C ALA A 93 4.64 3.52 18.36
N ALA A 94 4.37 2.22 18.46
CA ALA A 94 3.54 1.66 19.55
C ALA A 94 4.18 1.86 20.94
N LYS A 95 5.52 1.75 21.03
CA LYS A 95 6.25 2.03 22.27
C LYS A 95 6.12 3.51 22.68
N ILE A 96 6.26 4.43 21.73
CA ILE A 96 6.04 5.87 21.97
C ILE A 96 4.62 6.13 22.48
N ALA A 97 3.61 5.56 21.83
CA ALA A 97 2.22 5.68 22.27
C ALA A 97 2.01 5.17 23.71
N LYS A 98 2.57 3.99 24.01
CA LYS A 98 2.52 3.39 25.34
C LYS A 98 3.16 4.28 26.39
N ASP A 99 4.33 4.85 26.10
CA ASP A 99 5.06 5.73 27.02
C ASP A 99 4.29 7.04 27.29
N ARG A 100 3.47 7.48 26.33
CA ARG A 100 2.58 8.64 26.47
C ARG A 100 1.20 8.31 27.06
N GLY A 101 0.94 7.04 27.40
CA GLY A 101 -0.37 6.60 27.89
C GLY A 101 -1.49 6.65 26.85
N VAL A 102 -1.14 6.69 25.55
CA VAL A 102 -2.10 6.75 24.45
C VAL A 102 -2.53 5.34 24.06
N GLY A 103 -3.83 5.06 24.12
CA GLY A 103 -4.44 3.80 23.70
C GLY A 103 -5.27 3.92 22.42
N GLY A 104 -5.61 2.77 21.83
CA GLY A 104 -6.36 2.69 20.57
C GLY A 104 -5.48 2.82 19.32
N PRO A 105 -6.09 2.92 18.12
CA PRO A 105 -5.35 3.08 16.88
C PRO A 105 -4.58 4.40 16.85
N ILE A 106 -3.27 4.34 16.58
CA ILE A 106 -2.45 5.51 16.30
C ILE A 106 -2.63 5.80 14.81
N HIS A 107 -3.50 6.75 14.47
CA HIS A 107 -3.88 7.04 13.10
C HIS A 107 -2.69 7.45 12.25
N ALA A 108 -1.81 8.32 12.77
CA ALA A 108 -0.59 8.78 12.12
C ALA A 108 0.36 7.64 11.74
N ALA A 109 0.53 6.66 12.63
CA ALA A 109 1.35 5.48 12.33
C ALA A 109 0.62 4.48 11.42
N SER A 110 -0.69 4.30 11.63
CA SER A 110 -1.49 3.37 10.82
C SER A 110 -1.54 3.80 9.37
N THR A 111 -1.74 5.09 9.10
CA THR A 111 -1.82 5.66 7.75
C THR A 111 -0.55 5.42 6.96
N TYR A 112 0.61 5.42 7.61
CA TYR A 112 1.90 5.27 6.93
C TYR A 112 2.36 3.80 6.82
N PHE A 113 2.10 2.97 7.83
CA PHE A 113 2.60 1.59 7.85
C PHE A 113 1.63 0.55 7.26
N MET A 114 0.34 0.85 7.18
CA MET A 114 -0.69 -0.13 6.84
C MET A 114 -1.32 0.16 5.46
N LYS A 115 -1.58 -0.89 4.69
CA LYS A 115 -2.22 -0.79 3.36
C LYS A 115 -3.70 -0.39 3.41
N SER A 116 -4.35 -0.60 4.55
CA SER A 116 -5.76 -0.31 4.75
C SER A 116 -5.95 0.26 6.15
N PRO A 117 -5.48 1.50 6.38
CA PRO A 117 -5.62 2.16 7.66
C PRO A 117 -7.08 2.53 7.95
N PRO A 118 -7.47 2.75 9.22
CA PRO A 118 -8.81 3.21 9.58
C PRO A 118 -9.18 4.55 8.93
N ILE A 119 -8.19 5.41 8.71
CA ILE A 119 -8.31 6.69 8.01
C ILE A 119 -7.35 6.61 6.83
N GLN A 120 -7.85 6.72 5.60
CA GLN A 120 -6.98 6.77 4.43
C GLN A 120 -6.34 8.15 4.27
N MET A 121 -5.07 8.16 3.90
CA MET A 121 -4.27 9.36 3.70
C MET A 121 -3.29 9.11 2.58
N GLU A 122 -2.95 10.16 1.83
CA GLU A 122 -1.87 10.10 0.85
C GLU A 122 -0.52 9.85 1.56
N ASP A 123 0.37 9.10 0.94
CA ASP A 123 1.59 8.57 1.57
C ASP A 123 2.51 9.66 2.13
N THR A 124 2.67 10.79 1.43
CA THR A 124 3.47 11.94 1.86
C THR A 124 2.88 12.59 3.10
N ALA A 125 1.57 12.87 3.08
CA ALA A 125 0.86 13.40 4.25
C ALA A 125 0.89 12.40 5.43
N GLY A 126 0.79 11.10 5.15
CA GLY A 126 0.93 10.03 6.14
C GLY A 126 2.29 10.04 6.81
N ARG A 127 3.37 10.24 6.03
CA ARG A 127 4.73 10.36 6.54
C ARG A 127 4.89 11.58 7.45
N GLU A 128 4.44 12.75 7.00
CA GLU A 128 4.51 13.98 7.78
C GLU A 128 3.79 13.86 9.12
N ARG A 129 2.61 13.21 9.10
CA ARG A 129 1.81 12.99 10.31
C ARG A 129 2.48 12.01 11.27
N LEU A 130 3.10 10.94 10.75
CA LEU A 130 3.92 10.03 11.57
C LEU A 130 5.10 10.77 12.22
N GLU A 131 5.81 11.59 11.46
CA GLU A 131 6.93 12.37 11.97
C GLU A 131 6.49 13.37 13.06
N ALA A 132 5.36 14.04 12.85
CA ALA A 132 4.73 14.88 13.88
C ALA A 132 4.34 14.08 15.14
N PHE A 133 3.82 12.86 14.97
CA PHE A 133 3.53 11.97 16.10
C PHE A 133 4.82 11.61 16.85
N ILE A 134 5.90 11.25 16.15
CA ILE A 134 7.18 10.92 16.77
C ILE A 134 7.72 12.12 17.56
N ARG A 135 7.64 13.35 17.01
CA ARG A 135 8.02 14.59 17.71
C ARG A 135 7.10 15.00 18.87
N GLY A 136 5.89 14.42 18.95
CA GLY A 136 4.91 14.74 19.99
C GLY A 136 4.05 15.96 19.69
N GLU A 137 3.97 16.37 18.42
CA GLU A 137 3.15 17.49 17.94
C GLU A 137 1.68 17.07 17.73
N VAL A 138 1.43 15.76 17.57
CA VAL A 138 0.09 15.17 17.48
C VAL A 138 -0.05 13.99 18.44
N GLU A 139 -1.27 13.81 18.96
CA GLU A 139 -1.57 12.78 19.95
C GLU A 139 -1.73 11.37 19.32
N ARG A 140 -2.37 11.29 18.14
CA ARG A 140 -2.69 10.03 17.44
C ARG A 140 -2.58 10.13 15.92
#